data_AF-A0A059CVT8-F1
#
_entry.id   AF-A0A059CVT8-F1
#
_cell.length_a   1.000
_cell.length_b   1.000
_cell.length_c   1.000
_cell.angle_alpha   90.00
_cell.angle_beta   90.00
_cell.angle_gamma   90.00
#
_symmetry.space_group_name_H-M   'P 1'
#
loop_
_entity.id
_entity.type
_entity.pdbx_description
1 polymer ?
#
loop_
_entity_poly.entity_id
_entity_poly.type
_entity_poly.pdbx_seq_one_letter_code
_entity_poly.pdbx_strand_id
1 'polypeptide(L)'
;MKIEEVEDEERERERERERERGGGDQGEMVVASYDTKRVLVGAGARILFYPTLLYNVFRNKIQAEFRWWDEIDQFLLLGAVPFPKDVPRLKQLGVGGVITLNESYETLVPSSLYHAHGIDHLVIPTRDYLFAPSFIDIDRAVDFIYRNSSRGQTTYVHCKAGRGRSTTIVLCYLVVSSPTEE
;
A
#
# COMPACT_ATOMS: atom_id res chain seq x y z
N MET A 1 -7.81 -19.56 -0.88
CA MET A 1 -8.61 -19.21 -2.07
C MET A 1 -10.08 -19.56 -1.95
N LYS A 2 -10.46 -20.71 -1.36
CA LYS A 2 -11.88 -21.08 -1.14
C LYS A 2 -12.57 -20.48 0.10
N ILE A 3 -11.84 -19.73 0.93
CA ILE A 3 -12.37 -19.21 2.21
C ILE A 3 -12.83 -17.75 2.05
N GLU A 4 -12.07 -16.94 1.30
CA GLU A 4 -12.45 -15.56 0.98
C GLU A 4 -13.68 -15.51 0.05
N GLU A 5 -13.78 -16.41 -0.93
CA GLU A 5 -14.98 -16.55 -1.78
C GLU A 5 -16.23 -16.92 -0.96
N VAL A 6 -16.07 -17.71 0.11
CA VAL A 6 -17.19 -18.14 0.98
C VAL A 6 -17.61 -17.03 1.93
N GLU A 7 -16.67 -16.22 2.44
CA GLU A 7 -16.99 -15.04 3.26
C GLU A 7 -17.68 -13.94 2.44
N ASP A 8 -17.32 -13.77 1.17
CA ASP A 8 -17.99 -12.82 0.27
C ASP A 8 -19.39 -13.32 -0.13
N GLU A 9 -19.56 -14.62 -0.39
CA GLU A 9 -20.88 -15.21 -0.67
C GLU A 9 -21.82 -15.18 0.56
N GLU A 10 -21.30 -15.38 1.78
CA GLU A 10 -22.11 -15.27 3.01
C GLU A 10 -22.56 -13.82 3.27
N ARG A 11 -21.68 -12.84 3.00
CA ARG A 11 -22.01 -11.41 3.11
C ARG A 11 -23.02 -10.94 2.06
N GLU A 12 -22.99 -11.50 0.85
CA GLU A 12 -24.00 -11.23 -0.17
C GLU A 12 -25.36 -11.83 0.21
N ARG A 13 -25.38 -13.05 0.77
CA ARG A 13 -26.60 -13.71 1.25
C ARG A 13 -27.21 -13.02 2.47
N GLU A 14 -26.40 -12.46 3.38
CA GLU A 14 -26.91 -11.62 4.48
C GLU A 14 -27.53 -10.32 3.95
N ARG A 15 -26.92 -9.68 2.94
CA ARG A 15 -27.45 -8.46 2.31
C ARG A 15 -28.74 -8.72 1.55
N GLU A 16 -28.88 -9.86 0.87
CA GLU A 16 -30.14 -10.26 0.23
C GLU A 16 -31.23 -10.53 1.26
N ARG A 17 -30.91 -11.20 2.38
CA ARG A 17 -31.84 -11.44 3.50
C ARG A 17 -32.27 -10.15 4.21
N GLU A 18 -31.40 -9.16 4.30
CA GLU A 18 -31.74 -7.82 4.82
C GLU A 18 -32.61 -7.02 3.85
N ARG A 19 -32.37 -7.13 2.53
CA ARG A 19 -33.19 -6.53 1.47
C ARG A 19 -34.61 -7.12 1.43
N GLU A 20 -34.74 -8.43 1.63
CA GLU A 20 -36.05 -9.09 1.68
C GLU A 20 -36.83 -8.81 2.98
N ARG A 21 -36.13 -8.50 4.09
CA ARG A 21 -36.75 -8.15 5.39
C ARG A 21 -37.08 -6.66 5.53
N GLY A 22 -36.42 -5.80 4.77
CA GLY A 22 -36.52 -4.33 4.86
C GLY A 22 -37.39 -3.71 3.78
N GLY A 23 -38.66 -4.10 3.67
CA GLY A 23 -39.65 -3.37 2.87
C GLY A 23 -39.95 -2.00 3.50
N GLY A 24 -39.16 -0.98 3.16
CA GLY A 24 -39.41 0.41 3.57
C GLY A 24 -38.37 1.40 3.03
N ASP A 25 -38.86 2.37 2.24
CA ASP A 25 -38.25 3.58 1.63
C ASP A 25 -37.12 4.28 2.42
N GLN A 26 -37.04 4.07 3.75
CA GLN A 26 -36.00 4.65 4.61
C GLN A 26 -34.63 3.96 4.50
N GLY A 27 -34.58 2.67 4.13
CA GLY A 27 -33.32 1.92 4.02
C GLY A 27 -32.44 2.37 2.85
N GLU A 28 -33.04 2.64 1.69
CA GLU A 28 -32.35 3.11 0.49
C GLU A 28 -31.71 4.50 0.67
N MET A 29 -32.43 5.41 1.33
CA MET A 29 -31.96 6.79 1.53
C MET A 29 -30.74 6.87 2.46
N VAL A 30 -30.71 6.02 3.49
CA VAL A 30 -29.59 5.94 4.44
C VAL A 30 -28.36 5.36 3.74
N VAL A 31 -28.50 4.25 3.01
CA VAL A 31 -27.41 3.63 2.25
C VAL A 31 -26.83 4.59 1.21
N ALA A 32 -27.68 5.30 0.46
CA ALA A 32 -27.26 6.31 -0.51
C ALA A 32 -26.50 7.49 0.13
N SER A 33 -26.91 7.92 1.33
CA SER A 33 -26.23 8.98 2.08
C SER A 33 -24.83 8.57 2.53
N TYR A 34 -24.67 7.35 3.04
CA TYR A 34 -23.36 6.82 3.43
C TYR A 34 -22.43 6.69 2.23
N ASP A 35 -22.93 6.20 1.10
CA ASP A 35 -22.12 6.03 -0.10
C ASP A 35 -21.70 7.38 -0.69
N THR A 36 -22.62 8.35 -0.73
CA THR A 36 -22.32 9.72 -1.17
C THR A 36 -21.25 10.37 -0.28
N LYS A 37 -21.33 10.20 1.04
CA LYS A 37 -20.31 10.70 1.98
C LYS A 37 -18.96 10.06 1.73
N ARG A 38 -18.90 8.75 1.47
CA ARG A 38 -17.64 8.04 1.15
C ARG A 38 -17.01 8.52 -0.14
N VAL A 39 -17.82 8.71 -1.19
CA VAL A 39 -17.36 9.25 -2.48
C VAL A 39 -16.81 10.67 -2.31
N LEU A 40 -17.51 11.52 -1.56
CA LEU A 40 -17.10 12.90 -1.31
C LEU A 40 -15.78 12.97 -0.52
N VAL A 41 -15.64 12.14 0.52
CA VAL A 41 -14.40 12.02 1.31
C VAL A 41 -13.25 11.51 0.45
N GLY A 42 -13.50 10.50 -0.40
CA GLY A 42 -12.51 10.00 -1.35
C GLY A 42 -12.04 11.07 -2.34
N ALA A 43 -12.97 11.88 -2.88
CA ALA A 43 -12.66 12.99 -3.78
C ALA A 43 -11.83 14.08 -3.08
N GLY A 44 -12.21 14.49 -1.87
CA GLY A 44 -11.45 15.47 -1.08
C GLY A 44 -10.04 15.00 -0.73
N ALA A 45 -9.89 13.73 -0.34
CA ALA A 45 -8.58 13.15 -0.05
C ALA A 45 -7.66 13.13 -1.29
N ARG A 46 -8.20 12.84 -2.47
CA ARG A 46 -7.46 12.90 -3.74
C ARG A 46 -7.02 14.33 -4.07
N ILE A 47 -7.89 15.32 -3.89
CA ILE A 47 -7.56 16.74 -4.13
C ILE A 47 -6.40 17.20 -3.25
N LEU A 48 -6.33 16.77 -1.99
CA LEU A 48 -5.22 17.12 -1.10
C LEU A 48 -3.94 16.29 -1.36
N PHE A 49 -4.08 15.09 -1.91
CA PHE A 49 -2.96 14.22 -2.25
C PHE A 49 -2.07 14.79 -3.36
N TYR A 50 -2.64 15.29 -4.46
CA TYR A 50 -1.85 15.73 -5.62
C TYR A 50 -0.97 16.98 -5.37
N PRO A 51 -1.44 18.06 -4.71
CA PRO A 51 -0.60 19.22 -4.39
C PRO A 51 0.59 18.85 -3.50
N THR A 52 0.37 18.00 -2.50
CA THR A 52 1.43 17.55 -1.59
C THR A 52 2.40 16.58 -2.28
N LEU A 53 1.91 15.75 -3.21
CA LEU A 53 2.79 14.95 -4.06
C LEU A 53 3.63 15.83 -4.99
N LEU A 54 3.04 16.86 -5.61
CA LEU A 54 3.76 17.79 -6.47
C LEU A 54 4.90 18.49 -5.72
N TYR A 55 4.65 18.89 -4.48
CA TYR A 55 5.68 19.42 -3.60
C TYR A 55 6.83 18.42 -3.40
N ASN A 56 6.54 17.14 -3.15
CA ASN A 56 7.56 16.09 -3.03
C ASN A 56 8.37 15.91 -4.33
N VAL A 57 7.72 15.95 -5.49
CA VAL A 57 8.40 15.88 -6.80
C VAL A 57 9.33 17.07 -7.01
N PHE A 58 8.88 18.28 -6.67
CA PHE A 58 9.67 19.49 -6.78
C PHE A 58 10.89 19.44 -5.86
N ARG A 59 10.69 19.02 -4.60
CA ARG A 59 11.78 18.79 -3.63
C ARG A 59 12.80 17.80 -4.14
N ASN A 60 12.37 16.64 -4.64
CA ASN A 60 13.25 15.63 -5.22
C ASN A 60 14.09 16.15 -6.40
N LYS A 61 13.56 17.09 -7.18
CA LYS A 61 14.26 17.66 -8.34
C LYS A 61 15.30 18.72 -7.95
N ILE A 62 15.08 19.43 -6.86
CA ILE A 62 15.90 20.59 -6.49
C ILE A 62 16.92 20.25 -5.41
N GLN A 63 16.59 19.32 -4.52
CA GLN A 63 17.43 18.94 -3.39
C GLN A 63 18.04 17.57 -3.70
N ALA A 64 19.35 17.53 -3.91
CA ALA A 64 20.07 16.30 -4.23
C ALA A 64 20.00 15.27 -3.09
N GLU A 65 19.79 15.75 -1.85
CA GLU A 65 19.60 14.94 -0.65
C GLU A 65 18.23 14.25 -0.63
N PHE A 66 17.25 14.76 -1.37
CA PHE A 66 15.91 14.20 -1.41
C PHE A 66 15.79 13.20 -2.56
N ARG A 67 16.36 12.01 -2.38
CA ARG A 67 16.22 10.89 -3.32
C ARG A 67 14.82 10.28 -3.25
N TRP A 68 14.32 9.81 -4.39
CA TRP A 68 12.98 9.20 -4.49
C TRP A 68 12.93 7.83 -3.81
N TRP A 69 14.03 7.09 -3.90
CA TRP A 69 14.27 5.88 -3.15
C TRP A 69 15.75 5.76 -2.80
N ASP A 70 16.01 5.02 -1.73
CA ASP A 70 17.31 4.75 -1.17
C ASP A 70 17.47 3.23 -0.97
N GLU A 71 18.65 2.70 -1.25
CA GLU A 71 19.02 1.32 -0.95
C GLU A 71 19.45 1.23 0.51
N ILE A 72 18.74 0.41 1.28
CA ILE A 72 18.93 0.29 2.72
C ILE A 72 19.74 -0.96 3.06
N ASP A 73 19.54 -2.02 2.30
CA ASP A 73 20.22 -3.31 2.41
C ASP A 73 20.25 -3.98 1.02
N GLN A 74 21.05 -5.04 0.85
CA GLN A 74 21.34 -5.69 -0.44
C GLN A 74 20.08 -6.03 -1.26
N PHE A 75 18.97 -6.37 -0.59
CA PHE A 75 17.70 -6.73 -1.23
C PHE A 75 16.54 -5.84 -0.77
N LEU A 76 16.81 -4.62 -0.31
CA LEU A 76 15.80 -3.73 0.25
C LEU A 76 15.94 -2.28 -0.21
N LEU A 77 14.90 -1.78 -0.86
CA LEU A 77 14.76 -0.38 -1.26
C LEU A 77 13.63 0.28 -0.46
N LEU A 78 13.89 1.49 0.06
CA LEU A 78 12.90 2.34 0.71
C LEU A 78 12.62 3.56 -0.17
N GLY A 79 11.36 3.88 -0.44
CA GLY A 79 11.07 5.06 -1.26
C GLY A 79 9.67 5.64 -1.20
N ALA A 80 9.47 6.67 -2.02
CA ALA A 80 8.21 7.38 -2.20
C ALA A 80 7.27 6.65 -3.18
N VAL A 81 6.05 7.15 -3.32
CA VAL A 81 5.06 6.55 -4.23
C VAL A 81 5.62 6.49 -5.66
N PRO A 82 5.67 5.33 -6.32
CA PRO A 82 6.21 5.25 -7.67
C PRO A 82 5.21 5.79 -8.69
N PHE A 83 5.72 6.26 -9.82
CA PHE A 83 4.93 6.54 -11.00
C PHE A 83 4.88 5.29 -11.91
N PRO A 84 3.88 5.16 -12.80
CA PRO A 84 3.82 4.06 -13.76
C PRO A 84 5.10 3.87 -14.58
N LYS A 85 5.77 4.97 -14.94
CA LYS A 85 7.05 4.97 -15.65
C LYS A 85 8.24 4.40 -14.84
N ASP A 86 8.11 4.33 -13.51
CA ASP A 86 9.16 3.83 -12.65
C ASP A 86 9.10 2.30 -12.53
N VAL A 87 7.95 1.66 -12.82
CA VAL A 87 7.79 0.19 -12.69
C VAL A 87 8.81 -0.59 -13.53
N PRO A 88 9.05 -0.25 -14.82
CA PRO A 88 10.11 -0.91 -15.58
C PRO A 88 11.51 -0.69 -15.00
N ARG A 89 11.76 0.51 -14.44
CA ARG A 89 13.04 0.84 -13.80
C ARG A 89 13.25 0.05 -12.51
N LEU A 90 12.21 -0.11 -11.69
CA LEU A 90 12.23 -0.97 -10.51
C LEU A 90 12.57 -2.41 -10.92
N LYS A 91 11.96 -2.92 -12.00
CA LYS A 91 12.28 -4.26 -12.49
C LYS A 91 13.74 -4.42 -12.90
N GLN A 92 14.31 -3.41 -13.57
CA GLN A 92 15.74 -3.40 -13.95
C GLN A 92 16.68 -3.38 -12.73
N LEU A 93 16.24 -2.78 -11.62
CA LEU A 93 16.97 -2.80 -10.34
C LEU A 93 16.85 -4.13 -9.58
N GLY A 94 16.29 -5.18 -10.20
CA GLY A 94 16.13 -6.49 -9.57
C GLY A 94 14.93 -6.57 -8.61
N VAL A 95 14.03 -5.58 -8.62
CA VAL A 95 12.84 -5.61 -7.77
C VAL A 95 11.93 -6.76 -8.21
N GLY A 96 11.73 -7.70 -7.30
CA GLY A 96 10.80 -8.83 -7.45
C GLY A 96 9.51 -8.65 -6.65
N GLY A 97 9.51 -7.75 -5.65
CA GLY A 97 8.34 -7.47 -4.84
C GLY A 97 8.19 -5.99 -4.47
N VAL A 98 6.95 -5.54 -4.35
CA VAL A 98 6.60 -4.18 -3.91
C VAL A 98 5.65 -4.26 -2.73
N ILE A 99 5.90 -3.46 -1.70
CA ILE A 99 4.99 -3.27 -0.56
C ILE A 99 4.46 -1.83 -0.59
N THR A 100 3.14 -1.71 -0.74
CA THR A 100 2.43 -0.42 -0.76
C THR A 100 1.74 -0.18 0.57
N LEU A 101 2.18 0.86 1.30
CA LEU A 101 1.59 1.27 2.59
C LEU A 101 0.49 2.33 2.44
N ASN A 102 0.24 2.74 1.20
CA ASN A 102 -0.70 3.79 0.85
C ASN A 102 -2.14 3.31 0.91
N GLU A 103 -3.04 4.22 1.30
CA GLU A 103 -4.46 4.04 1.06
C GLU A 103 -4.74 4.11 -0.46
N SER A 104 -5.83 3.50 -0.93
CA SER A 104 -6.14 3.37 -2.36
C SER A 104 -6.26 4.71 -3.12
N TYR A 105 -6.56 5.80 -2.40
CA TYR A 105 -6.60 7.15 -2.97
C TYR A 105 -5.23 7.83 -3.09
N GLU A 106 -4.17 7.23 -2.54
CA GLU A 106 -2.79 7.74 -2.58
C GLU A 106 -1.88 6.94 -3.54
N THR A 107 -2.42 5.94 -4.26
CA THR A 107 -1.65 5.10 -5.18
C THR A 107 -1.73 5.60 -6.62
N LEU A 108 -0.61 5.56 -7.34
CA LEU A 108 -0.54 5.92 -8.78
C LEU A 108 -0.33 4.71 -9.70
N VAL A 109 0.01 3.57 -9.13
CA VAL A 109 0.33 2.34 -9.85
C VAL A 109 -0.64 1.24 -9.40
N PRO A 110 -1.45 0.67 -10.29
CA PRO A 110 -2.32 -0.44 -9.94
C PRO A 110 -1.51 -1.74 -9.81
N SER A 111 -1.99 -2.68 -8.98
CA SER A 111 -1.37 -4.01 -8.82
C SER A 111 -1.16 -4.74 -10.15
N SER A 112 -2.08 -4.59 -11.09
CA SER A 112 -2.00 -5.20 -12.41
C SER A 112 -0.73 -4.81 -13.17
N LEU A 113 -0.26 -3.57 -13.02
CA LEU A 113 0.97 -3.12 -13.69
C LEU A 113 2.22 -3.77 -13.10
N TYR A 114 2.27 -3.97 -11.78
CA TYR A 114 3.36 -4.74 -11.15
C TYR A 114 3.37 -6.18 -11.63
N HIS A 115 2.22 -6.86 -11.61
CA HIS A 115 2.11 -8.24 -12.04
C HIS A 115 2.47 -8.43 -13.52
N ALA A 116 2.10 -7.48 -14.39
CA ALA A 116 2.51 -7.50 -15.80
C ALA A 116 4.03 -7.46 -16.01
N HIS A 117 4.78 -6.92 -15.04
CA HIS A 117 6.25 -6.92 -15.02
C HIS A 117 6.85 -8.05 -14.18
N GLY A 118 6.04 -9.01 -13.72
CA GLY A 118 6.48 -10.11 -12.86
C GLY A 118 7.01 -9.60 -11.53
N ILE A 119 6.33 -8.61 -10.95
CA ILE A 119 6.60 -8.08 -9.61
C ILE A 119 5.41 -8.46 -8.73
N ASP A 120 5.69 -9.14 -7.62
CA ASP A 120 4.69 -9.47 -6.61
C ASP A 120 4.32 -8.20 -5.83
N HIS A 121 3.04 -8.04 -5.49
CA HIS A 121 2.55 -6.81 -4.87
C HIS A 121 1.78 -7.12 -3.58
N LEU A 122 2.27 -6.57 -2.46
CA LEU A 122 1.62 -6.62 -1.16
C LEU A 122 1.09 -5.23 -0.81
N VAL A 123 -0.21 -5.14 -0.49
CA VAL A 123 -0.86 -3.88 -0.11
C VAL A 123 -1.22 -3.94 1.37
N ILE A 124 -0.74 -2.95 2.13
CA ILE A 124 -0.98 -2.79 3.57
C ILE A 124 -1.47 -1.35 3.79
N PRO A 125 -2.76 -1.07 3.54
CA PRO A 125 -3.29 0.29 3.64
C PRO A 125 -3.11 0.82 5.07
N THR A 126 -2.32 1.89 5.20
CA THR A 126 -2.05 2.53 6.50
C THR A 126 -2.26 4.03 6.33
N ARG A 127 -3.12 4.64 7.14
CA ARG A 127 -3.36 6.09 7.10
C ARG A 127 -2.11 6.88 7.47
N ASP A 128 -1.85 7.97 6.74
CA ASP A 128 -0.63 8.76 6.95
C ASP A 128 -0.64 9.54 8.28
N TYR A 129 0.56 9.84 8.79
CA TYR A 129 0.87 10.62 10.01
C TYR A 129 0.42 10.06 11.36
N LEU A 130 -0.83 9.66 11.49
CA LEU A 130 -1.43 9.33 12.79
C LEU A 130 -1.42 7.83 13.11
N PHE A 131 -1.04 7.00 12.15
CA PHE A 131 -1.13 5.55 12.27
C PHE A 131 0.14 4.86 11.78
N ALA A 132 0.47 3.76 12.44
CA ALA A 132 1.45 2.80 12.01
C ALA A 132 0.74 1.52 11.52
N PRO A 133 1.41 0.68 10.70
CA PRO A 133 0.88 -0.63 10.35
C PRO A 133 0.64 -1.48 11.60
N SER A 134 -0.35 -2.37 11.56
CA SER A 134 -0.61 -3.29 12.67
C SER A 134 0.54 -4.28 12.83
N PHE A 135 0.70 -4.90 14.00
CA PHE A 135 1.74 -5.93 14.20
C PHE A 135 1.60 -7.10 13.22
N ILE A 136 0.36 -7.52 12.92
CA ILE A 136 0.09 -8.58 11.94
C ILE A 136 0.56 -8.16 10.55
N ASP A 137 0.34 -6.91 10.17
CA ASP A 137 0.78 -6.41 8.87
C ASP A 137 2.29 -6.20 8.80
N ILE A 138 2.92 -5.80 9.91
CA ILE A 138 4.38 -5.73 10.04
C ILE A 138 4.98 -7.11 9.80
N ASP A 139 4.46 -8.14 10.48
CA ASP A 139 4.91 -9.53 10.33
C ASP A 139 4.79 -10.01 8.87
N ARG A 140 3.61 -9.79 8.26
CA ARG A 140 3.38 -10.09 6.84
C ARG A 140 4.34 -9.36 5.90
N ALA A 141 4.66 -8.10 6.19
CA ALA A 141 5.58 -7.31 5.38
C ALA A 141 7.02 -7.82 5.52
N VAL A 142 7.45 -8.13 6.74
CA VAL A 142 8.78 -8.69 7.04
C VAL A 142 8.95 -10.04 6.34
N ASP A 143 7.98 -10.93 6.47
CA ASP A 143 7.97 -12.22 5.75
C ASP A 143 8.03 -12.07 4.23
N PHE A 144 7.32 -11.08 3.69
CA PHE A 144 7.36 -10.77 2.27
C PHE A 144 8.76 -10.32 1.83
N ILE A 145 9.43 -9.47 2.62
CA ILE A 145 10.81 -9.04 2.34
C ILE A 145 11.76 -10.25 2.38
N TYR A 146 11.67 -11.10 3.40
CA TYR A 146 12.51 -12.28 3.54
C TYR A 146 12.36 -13.25 2.37
N ARG A 147 11.13 -13.57 1.96
CA ARG A 147 10.87 -14.48 0.83
C ARG A 147 11.44 -13.98 -0.50
N ASN A 148 11.45 -12.67 -0.72
CA ASN A 148 12.07 -12.08 -1.90
C ASN A 148 13.59 -12.12 -1.80
N SER A 149 14.14 -11.73 -0.65
CA SER A 149 15.57 -11.77 -0.36
C SER A 149 16.17 -13.16 -0.54
N SER A 150 15.50 -14.22 -0.05
CA SER A 150 15.93 -15.62 -0.23
C SER A 150 15.96 -16.08 -1.69
N ARG A 151 15.24 -15.39 -2.58
CA ARG A 151 15.23 -15.63 -4.03
C ARG A 151 16.22 -14.73 -4.78
N GLY A 152 17.03 -13.94 -4.07
CA GLY A 152 17.91 -12.92 -4.63
C GLY A 152 17.15 -11.76 -5.28
N GLN A 153 15.93 -11.48 -4.82
CA GLN A 153 15.07 -10.43 -5.36
C GLN A 153 14.94 -9.28 -4.39
N THR A 154 15.03 -8.06 -4.92
CA THR A 154 14.89 -6.84 -4.13
C THR A 154 13.43 -6.55 -3.83
N THR A 155 13.13 -6.10 -2.61
CA THR A 155 11.80 -5.60 -2.23
C THR A 155 11.80 -4.08 -2.18
N TYR A 156 10.85 -3.45 -2.87
CA TYR A 156 10.61 -2.01 -2.81
C TYR A 156 9.48 -1.69 -1.83
N VAL A 157 9.81 -1.05 -0.71
CA VAL A 157 8.84 -0.67 0.33
C VAL A 157 8.57 0.83 0.21
N HIS A 158 7.31 1.20 -0.02
CA HIS A 158 6.97 2.62 -0.17
C HIS A 158 5.70 3.03 0.56
N CYS A 159 5.63 4.31 0.84
CA CYS A 159 4.41 5.02 1.20
C CYS A 159 4.26 6.22 0.26
N LYS A 160 3.74 7.36 0.74
CA LYS A 160 3.66 8.58 -0.07
C LYS A 160 5.02 9.22 -0.32
N ALA A 161 5.77 9.52 0.74
CA ALA A 161 7.06 10.22 0.66
C ALA A 161 8.27 9.32 0.98
N GLY A 162 8.03 8.09 1.45
CA GLY A 162 9.10 7.15 1.80
C GLY A 162 9.80 7.42 3.13
N ARG A 163 9.16 8.15 4.05
CA ARG A 163 9.82 8.64 5.29
C ARG A 163 9.12 8.27 6.60
N GLY A 164 7.90 7.72 6.56
CA GLY A 164 7.10 7.41 7.75
C GLY A 164 6.68 5.94 7.78
N ARG A 165 5.49 5.66 7.24
CA ARG A 165 4.88 4.32 7.20
C ARG A 165 5.81 3.23 6.65
N SER A 166 6.42 3.47 5.48
CA SER A 166 7.36 2.52 4.86
C SER A 166 8.65 2.37 5.67
N THR A 167 9.17 3.47 6.23
CA THR A 167 10.34 3.44 7.11
C THR A 167 10.08 2.58 8.34
N THR A 168 8.86 2.59 8.88
CA THR A 168 8.48 1.75 10.03
C THR A 168 8.66 0.27 9.70
N ILE A 169 8.14 -0.19 8.54
CA ILE A 169 8.32 -1.58 8.07
C ILE A 169 9.80 -1.92 7.90
N VAL A 170 10.56 -1.04 7.25
CA VAL A 170 12.00 -1.25 7.00
C VAL A 170 12.78 -1.36 8.31
N LEU A 171 12.50 -0.49 9.30
CA LEU A 171 13.13 -0.56 10.61
C LEU A 171 12.80 -1.87 11.34
N CYS A 172 11.54 -2.30 11.32
CA CYS A 172 11.13 -3.58 11.90
C CYS A 172 11.87 -4.75 11.25
N TYR A 173 11.96 -4.77 9.92
CA TYR A 173 12.74 -5.78 9.20
C TYR A 173 14.20 -5.80 9.64
N LEU A 174 14.88 -4.63 9.69
CA LEU A 174 16.30 -4.56 10.06
C LEU A 174 16.56 -5.06 11.48
N VAL A 175 15.66 -4.77 12.43
CA VAL A 175 15.77 -5.28 13.81
C VAL A 175 15.68 -6.80 13.85
N VAL A 176 14.77 -7.41 13.08
CA VAL A 176 14.63 -8.88 13.01
C VAL A 176 15.79 -9.52 12.27
N SER A 177 16.36 -8.84 11.26
CA SER A 177 17.44 -9.35 10.42
C SER A 177 18.84 -9.18 11.01
N SER A 178 18.99 -8.34 12.04
CA SER A 178 20.29 -8.11 12.67
C SER A 178 20.66 -9.31 13.56
N PRO A 179 21.89 -9.84 13.48
CA PRO A 179 22.34 -10.86 14.43
C PRO A 179 22.33 -10.24 15.83
N THR A 180 21.54 -10.80 16.73
CA THR A 180 21.64 -10.51 18.16
C THR A 180 22.96 -11.10 18.63
N GLU A 181 23.96 -10.26 18.89
CA GLU A 181 25.12 -10.67 19.68
C GLU A 181 24.61 -10.99 21.10
N GLU A 182 24.49 -12.29 21.40
CA GLU A 182 24.35 -12.82 22.78
C GLU A 182 25.73 -13.00 23.42
#